data_AF-A0A7X3VGF6-F1
#
_entry.id   AF-A0A7X3VGF6-F1
#
_cell.length_a   1.000
_cell.length_b   1.000
_cell.length_c   1.000
_cell.angle_alpha   90.00
_cell.angle_beta   90.00
_cell.angle_gamma   90.00
#
_symmetry.space_group_name_H-M   'P 1'
#
loop_
_entity.id
_entity.type
_entity.pdbx_description
1 polymer ?
#
loop_
_entity_poly.entity_id
_entity_poly.type
_entity_poly.pdbx_seq_one_letter_code
_entity_poly.pdbx_strand_id
1 'polypeptide(L)'
;MGRVICPHDKGGLNQMSLMRAHAALGIPLFLTDGPGRVWGQWVIKQVEETSTLFEADGTPRRVEFRIVLVRFDERLLSRLWRAVTA
;
A
#
# COMPACT_ATOMS: atom_id res chain seq x y z
N MET A 1 11.30 -5.68 12.19
CA MET A 1 11.60 -6.38 10.92
C MET A 1 10.91 -5.61 9.80
N GLY A 2 11.68 -4.92 8.95
CA GLY A 2 11.16 -4.18 7.80
C GLY A 2 10.77 -5.13 6.66
N ARG A 3 9.73 -4.79 5.90
CA ARG A 3 9.34 -5.54 4.70
C ARG A 3 10.29 -5.14 3.58
N VAL A 4 10.94 -6.11 2.94
CA VAL A 4 11.92 -5.90 1.87
C VAL A 4 11.33 -6.42 0.57
N ILE A 5 11.31 -5.60 -0.47
CA ILE A 5 11.10 -6.05 -1.85
C ILE A 5 12.48 -6.22 -2.49
N CYS A 6 12.71 -7.40 -3.09
CA CYS A 6 13.89 -7.72 -3.89
C CYS A 6 13.48 -7.64 -5.36
N PRO A 7 13.78 -6.53 -6.07
CA PRO A 7 13.15 -6.30 -7.37
C PRO A 7 13.58 -7.28 -8.45
N HIS A 8 14.81 -7.80 -8.33
CA HIS A 8 15.42 -8.71 -9.31
C HIS A 8 14.85 -10.14 -9.27
N ASP A 9 14.31 -10.60 -8.13
CA ASP A 9 13.87 -11.99 -8.01
C ASP A 9 12.39 -12.20 -8.31
N LYS A 10 11.46 -11.33 -7.88
CA LYS A 10 10.01 -11.50 -8.11
C LYS A 10 9.16 -10.21 -8.10
N GLY A 11 9.76 -9.01 -8.07
CA GLY A 11 9.03 -7.75 -7.88
C GLY A 11 9.51 -6.66 -8.80
N GLY A 12 8.92 -6.52 -10.00
CA GLY A 12 9.27 -5.41 -10.89
C GLY A 12 9.24 -4.06 -10.14
N LEU A 13 10.11 -3.12 -10.55
CA LEU A 13 10.28 -1.79 -9.96
C LEU A 13 8.95 -1.00 -9.79
N ASN A 14 7.89 -1.44 -10.48
CA ASN A 14 6.58 -0.82 -10.48
C ASN A 14 5.74 -1.07 -9.21
N GLN A 15 6.08 -2.02 -8.35
CA GLN A 15 5.26 -2.31 -7.15
C GLN A 15 5.13 -1.08 -6.24
N MET A 16 6.22 -0.34 -6.05
CA MET A 16 6.21 0.88 -5.24
C MET A 16 5.37 1.99 -5.89
N SER A 17 5.49 2.14 -7.21
CA SER A 17 4.67 3.07 -7.99
C SER A 17 3.17 2.75 -7.88
N LEU A 18 2.80 1.46 -7.93
CA LEU A 18 1.41 1.03 -7.77
C LEU A 18 0.88 1.29 -6.36
N MET A 19 1.68 1.05 -5.32
CA MET A 19 1.29 1.38 -3.94
C MET A 19 1.11 2.89 -3.75
N ARG A 20 2.01 3.71 -4.33
CA ARG A 20 1.88 5.17 -4.31
C ARG A 20 0.63 5.64 -5.07
N ALA A 21 0.32 5.04 -6.22
CA ALA A 21 -0.89 5.35 -6.97
C ALA A 21 -2.17 5.01 -6.19
N HIS A 22 -2.24 3.85 -5.55
CA HIS A 22 -3.38 3.48 -4.71
C HIS A 22 -3.53 4.40 -3.50
N ALA A 23 -2.42 4.79 -2.87
CA ALA A 23 -2.43 5.75 -1.78
C ALA A 23 -2.98 7.11 -2.24
N ALA A 24 -2.54 7.60 -3.39
CA ALA A 24 -2.99 8.87 -3.96
C ALA A 24 -4.49 8.86 -4.32
N LEU A 25 -5.01 7.73 -4.81
CA LEU A 25 -6.43 7.58 -5.14
C LEU A 25 -7.31 7.32 -3.92
N GLY A 26 -6.72 6.99 -2.76
CA GLY A 26 -7.48 6.64 -1.55
C GLY A 26 -8.35 5.39 -1.71
N ILE A 27 -7.99 4.48 -2.62
CA ILE A 27 -8.81 3.31 -2.95
C ILE A 27 -8.74 2.27 -1.82
N PRO A 28 -9.88 1.81 -1.29
CA PRO A 28 -9.91 0.71 -0.33
C PRO A 28 -9.53 -0.62 -0.99
N LEU A 29 -8.59 -1.34 -0.38
CA LEU A 29 -8.17 -2.68 -0.79
C LEU A 29 -8.43 -3.68 0.34
N PHE A 30 -8.68 -4.94 0.00
CA PHE A 30 -8.77 -6.00 1.01
C PHE A 30 -7.40 -6.35 1.57
N LEU A 31 -7.27 -6.33 2.89
CA LEU A 31 -6.09 -6.85 3.57
C LEU A 31 -6.27 -8.35 3.81
N THR A 32 -5.44 -9.16 3.17
CA THR A 32 -5.41 -10.62 3.34
C THR A 32 -4.09 -11.07 3.96
N ASP A 33 -4.13 -12.13 4.77
CA ASP A 33 -2.92 -12.82 5.24
C ASP A 33 -2.58 -14.03 4.35
N GLY A 34 -1.42 -14.65 4.60
CA GLY A 34 -0.92 -15.78 3.81
C GLY A 34 -1.87 -16.99 3.73
N PRO A 35 -2.54 -17.37 4.83
CA PRO A 35 -3.61 -18.38 4.80
C PRO A 35 -4.90 -17.97 4.07
N GLY A 36 -5.05 -16.70 3.70
CA GLY A 36 -6.20 -16.20 2.93
C GLY A 36 -7.31 -15.55 3.77
N ARG A 37 -7.10 -15.29 5.06
CA ARG A 37 -8.09 -14.58 5.88
C ARG A 37 -8.18 -13.12 5.45
N VAL A 38 -9.40 -12.65 5.25
CA VAL A 38 -9.71 -11.24 4.97
C VAL A 38 -9.89 -10.47 6.27
N TRP A 39 -9.09 -9.43 6.48
CA TRP A 39 -9.11 -8.55 7.66
C TRP A 39 -9.92 -7.27 7.43
N GLY A 40 -10.64 -7.19 6.31
CA GLY A 40 -11.47 -6.04 5.91
C GLY A 40 -10.81 -5.16 4.84
N GLN A 41 -11.44 -4.03 4.54
CA GLN A 41 -10.95 -3.04 3.60
C GLN A 41 -10.09 -1.98 4.30
N TRP A 42 -8.99 -1.62 3.66
CA TRP A 42 -7.99 -0.70 4.17
C TRP A 42 -7.52 0.24 3.07
N VAL A 43 -7.28 1.48 3.41
CA VAL A 43 -6.69 2.49 2.51
C VAL A 43 -5.23 2.70 2.91
N ILE A 44 -4.34 2.75 1.91
CA ILE A 44 -2.95 3.16 2.13
C ILE A 44 -2.95 4.67 2.33
N LYS A 45 -2.59 5.12 3.52
CA LYS A 45 -2.50 6.56 3.85
C LYS A 45 -1.14 7.13 3.48
N GLN A 46 -0.09 6.33 3.63
CA GLN A 46 1.30 6.77 3.42
C GLN A 46 2.16 5.58 3.01
N VAL A 47 3.12 5.86 2.14
CA VAL A 47 4.16 4.93 1.69
C VAL A 47 5.49 5.65 1.87
N GLU A 48 6.42 5.02 2.57
CA GLU A 48 7.82 5.43 2.70
C GLU A 48 8.70 4.33 2.13
N GLU A 49 9.75 4.71 1.42
CA GLU A 49 10.69 3.75 0.84
C GLU A 49 12.13 4.22 0.96
N THR A 50 13.04 3.26 1.06
CA THR A 50 14.48 3.47 1.07
C THR A 50 15.12 2.45 0.16
N SER A 51 15.68 2.93 -0.93
CA SER A 51 16.38 2.13 -1.92
C SER A 51 17.85 2.03 -1.57
N THR A 52 18.41 0.83 -1.67
CA THR A 52 19.80 0.51 -1.36
C THR A 52 20.35 -0.52 -2.34
N LEU A 53 21.68 -0.70 -2.35
CA LEU A 53 22.39 -1.65 -3.21
C LEU A 53 22.12 -1.40 -4.70
N PHE A 54 22.51 -0.24 -5.19
CA PHE A 54 22.27 0.14 -6.58
C PHE A 54 23.23 -0.56 -7.55
N GLU A 55 22.70 -0.94 -8.72
CA GLU A 55 23.48 -1.33 -9.90
C GLU A 55 24.21 -0.13 -10.52
N ALA A 56 25.11 -0.39 -11.47
CA ALA A 56 25.83 0.65 -12.20
C ALA A 56 24.91 1.62 -12.97
N ASP A 57 23.70 1.18 -13.34
CA ASP A 57 22.68 1.99 -14.03
C ASP A 57 21.74 2.75 -13.06
N GLY A 58 21.96 2.64 -11.75
CA GLY A 58 21.11 3.26 -10.73
C GLY A 58 19.86 2.45 -10.37
N THR A 59 19.69 1.23 -10.88
CA THR A 59 18.59 0.35 -10.48
C THR A 59 18.81 -0.18 -9.06
N PRO A 60 17.86 -0.03 -8.12
CA PRO A 60 18.03 -0.54 -6.77
C PRO A 60 17.83 -2.06 -6.69
N ARG A 61 18.80 -2.79 -6.11
CA ARG A 61 18.65 -4.23 -5.83
C ARG A 61 17.84 -4.51 -4.56
N ARG A 62 17.71 -3.52 -3.67
CA ARG A 62 16.96 -3.66 -2.42
C ARG A 62 16.12 -2.43 -2.15
N VAL A 63 14.83 -2.63 -1.88
CA VAL A 63 13.93 -1.56 -1.43
C VAL A 63 13.31 -1.97 -0.10
N GLU A 64 13.63 -1.21 0.94
CA GLU A 64 12.93 -1.27 2.22
C GLU A 64 11.75 -0.32 2.18
N PHE A 65 10.59 -0.72 2.69
CA PHE A 65 9.42 0.14 2.70
C PHE A 65 8.59 0.01 3.96
N ARG A 66 7.86 1.08 4.24
CA ARG A 66 6.85 1.17 5.30
C ARG A 66 5.57 1.71 4.71
N ILE A 67 4.45 1.16 5.15
CA ILE A 67 3.12 1.68 4.82
C ILE A 67 2.33 1.95 6.08
N VAL A 68 1.52 3.01 6.05
CA VAL A 68 0.49 3.29 7.05
C VAL A 68 -0.85 2.97 6.44
N LEU A 69 -1.60 2.09 7.10
CA LEU A 69 -2.95 1.69 6.68
C LEU A 69 -3.99 2.31 7.62
N VAL A 70 -5.11 2.75 7.04
CA VAL A 70 -6.29 3.15 7.80
C VAL A 70 -7.44 2.25 7.40
N ARG A 71 -8.20 1.78 8.38
CA ARG A 71 -9.36 0.91 8.14
C ARG A 71 -10.44 1.72 7.42
N PHE A 72 -10.95 1.17 6.32
CA PHE A 72 -12.07 1.74 5.62
C PHE A 72 -13.38 1.29 6.29
N ASP A 73 -14.26 2.25 6.57
CA ASP A 73 -15.60 1.99 7.11
C ASP A 73 -16.65 2.62 6.18
N GLU A 74 -17.20 1.80 5.30
CA GLU A 74 -18.28 2.18 4.38
C GLU A 74 -19.55 2.65 5.12
N ARG A 75 -19.78 2.12 6.33
CA ARG A 75 -20.94 2.48 7.13
C ARG A 75 -20.82 3.88 7.70
N LEU A 76 -19.61 4.33 8.02
CA LEU A 76 -19.37 5.73 8.44
C LEU A 76 -19.64 6.69 7.27
N LEU A 77 -19.12 6.39 6.07
CA LEU A 77 -19.30 7.24 4.89
C LEU A 77 -20.77 7.37 4.50
N SER A 78 -21.50 6.26 4.47
CA SER A 78 -22.95 6.30 4.18
C SER A 78 -23.73 7.09 5.22
N ARG A 79 -23.36 7.04 6.51
CA ARG A 79 -23.96 7.86 7.57
C ARG A 79 -23.68 9.34 7.40
N LEU A 80 -22.43 9.71 7.08
CA LEU A 80 -22.04 11.10 6.85
C LEU A 80 -22.75 11.67 5.63
N TRP A 81 -22.81 10.92 4.53
CA TRP A 81 -23.55 11.33 3.34
C TRP A 81 -25.01 11.61 3.63
N ARG A 82 -25.68 10.67 4.34
CA ARG A 82 -27.08 10.84 4.75
C ARG A 82 -27.30 12.04 5.68
N ALA A 83 -26.32 12.38 6.52
CA ALA A 83 -26.43 13.54 7.41
C ALA A 83 -26.23 14.88 6.69
N VAL A 84 -25.49 14.90 5.58
CA VAL A 84 -25.29 16.12 4.76
C VAL A 84 -26.44 16.36 3.78
N THR A 85 -27.19 15.31 3.43
CA THR A 85 -28.32 15.37 2.46
C THR A 85 -29.71 15.31 3.10
N ALA A 86 -29.80 15.31 4.44
CA ALA A 86 -31.04 15.39 5.21
C ALA A 86 -31.21 16.79 5.81
#